data_AF-A0A3R7S7C7-F1
#
_entry.id   AF-A0A3R7S7C7-F1
#
_cell.length_a   1.000
_cell.length_b   1.000
_cell.length_c   1.000
_cell.angle_alpha   90.00
_cell.angle_beta   90.00
_cell.angle_gamma   90.00
#
_symmetry.space_group_name_H-M   'P 1'
#
loop_
_entity.id
_entity.type
_entity.pdbx_description
1 polymer ?
#
loop_
_entity_poly.entity_id
_entity_poly.type
_entity_poly.pdbx_seq_one_letter_code
_entity_poly.pdbx_strand_id
1 'polypeptide(L)'
;MEIITTTKNINRDGIKAVKNGQKYNKYAKIPTPKKPSWLKVKAELNSNYQKVKKQVHDKNLYTVCEEAHCPNIGECWSAGTATFMLMGSVCTRACKFCSVDTGNPNGWLDKDEPLNISKAVLSMNLKY
;
A
#
# COMPACT_ATOMS: atom_id res chain seq x y z
N MET A 1 -10.36 14.43 18.99
CA MET A 1 -9.32 14.81 18.01
C MET A 1 -8.20 13.80 18.20
N GLU A 2 -8.04 12.85 17.29
CA GLU A 2 -6.95 11.87 17.40
C GLU A 2 -5.65 12.56 17.02
N ILE A 3 -4.75 12.72 17.98
CA ILE A 3 -3.41 13.21 17.73
C ILE A 3 -2.67 12.09 16.99
N ILE A 4 -2.20 12.37 15.77
CA ILE A 4 -1.38 11.43 15.02
C ILE A 4 -0.03 11.30 15.73
N THR A 5 0.13 10.23 16.50
CA THR A 5 1.39 9.87 17.16
C THR A 5 2.30 9.15 16.17
N THR A 6 3.60 9.47 16.20
CA THR A 6 4.58 8.77 15.38
C THR A 6 4.67 7.32 15.83
N THR A 7 4.20 6.40 14.99
CA THR A 7 4.28 4.96 15.24
C THR A 7 5.37 4.34 14.34
N LYS A 8 6.13 3.39 14.87
CA LYS A 8 7.08 2.59 14.09
C LYS A 8 6.65 1.13 14.06
N ASN A 9 6.85 0.49 12.93
CA ASN A 9 6.58 -0.93 12.69
C ASN A 9 7.81 -1.59 12.05
N ILE A 10 7.86 -2.90 12.13
CA ILE A 10 8.79 -3.74 11.37
C ILE A 10 7.90 -4.50 10.37
N ASN A 11 8.17 -4.37 9.07
CA ASN A 11 7.43 -5.10 8.05
C ASN A 11 7.90 -6.57 7.97
N ARG A 12 7.26 -7.37 7.11
CA ARG A 12 7.61 -8.79 6.90
C ARG A 12 9.05 -9.03 6.42
N ASP A 13 9.67 -8.03 5.80
CA ASP A 13 11.06 -8.09 5.32
C ASP A 13 12.07 -7.68 6.40
N GLY A 14 11.61 -7.40 7.64
CA GLY A 14 12.46 -6.96 8.75
C GLY A 14 12.83 -5.47 8.71
N ILE A 15 12.25 -4.69 7.80
CA ILE A 15 12.55 -3.26 7.67
C ILE A 15 11.78 -2.47 8.71
N LYS A 16 12.51 -1.73 9.55
CA LYS A 16 11.93 -0.80 10.53
C LYS A 16 11.60 0.54 9.87
N ALA A 17 10.34 0.93 9.88
CA ALA A 17 9.87 2.16 9.24
C ALA A 17 8.91 2.96 10.14
N VAL A 18 8.66 4.21 9.76
CA VAL A 18 7.60 5.04 10.32
C VAL A 18 6.31 4.69 9.60
N LYS A 19 5.35 4.20 10.36
CA LYS A 19 4.07 3.73 9.84
C LYS A 19 3.33 4.86 9.13
N ASN A 20 2.79 4.56 7.97
CA ASN A 20 2.02 5.43 7.10
C ASN A 20 2.74 6.72 6.65
N GLY A 21 4.07 6.80 6.81
CA GLY A 21 4.84 8.03 6.60
C GLY A 21 4.47 9.18 7.57
N GLN A 22 3.70 8.89 8.62
CA GLN A 22 3.11 9.88 9.51
C GLN A 22 4.00 10.14 10.73
N LYS A 23 4.71 11.27 10.72
CA LYS A 23 5.41 11.81 11.88
C LYS A 23 4.62 12.97 12.50
N TYR A 24 4.60 13.00 13.83
CA TYR A 24 4.11 14.14 14.59
C TYR A 24 4.80 15.43 14.11
N ASN A 25 4.00 16.47 13.91
CA ASN A 25 4.47 17.80 13.50
C ASN A 25 3.50 18.87 14.01
N LYS A 26 3.83 20.16 13.79
CA LYS A 26 3.01 21.28 14.26
C LYS A 26 1.55 21.28 13.75
N TYR A 27 1.29 20.65 12.61
CA TYR A 27 -0.05 20.52 12.01
C TYR A 27 -0.84 19.31 12.55
N ALA A 28 -0.23 18.42 13.35
CA ALA A 28 -0.91 17.25 13.91
C ALA A 28 -2.05 17.59 14.88
N LYS A 29 -2.13 18.86 15.33
CA LYS A 29 -3.21 19.40 16.16
C LYS A 29 -4.35 20.02 15.34
N ILE A 30 -4.22 20.10 14.01
CA ILE A 30 -5.29 20.61 13.16
C ILE A 30 -6.34 19.51 12.98
N PRO A 31 -7.61 19.72 13.37
CA PRO A 31 -8.64 18.72 13.15
C PRO A 31 -8.84 18.43 11.67
N THR A 32 -8.82 17.15 11.31
CA THR A 32 -9.21 16.71 9.97
C THR A 32 -10.72 16.88 9.79
N PRO A 33 -11.19 17.64 8.79
CA PRO A 33 -12.62 17.76 8.54
C PRO A 33 -13.21 16.42 8.13
N LYS A 34 -14.48 16.20 8.48
CA LYS A 34 -15.21 15.00 8.05
C LYS A 34 -15.29 15.00 6.52
N LYS A 35 -14.94 13.87 5.91
CA LYS A 35 -15.10 13.68 4.46
C LYS A 35 -16.58 13.84 4.05
N PRO A 36 -16.90 14.59 2.99
CA PRO A 36 -18.27 14.75 2.51
C PRO A 36 -18.84 13.41 2.04
N SER A 37 -20.17 13.29 1.98
CA SER A 37 -20.85 12.04 1.62
C SER A 37 -20.49 11.53 0.23
N TRP A 38 -20.34 12.43 -0.75
CA TRP A 38 -20.01 12.09 -2.15
C TRP A 38 -18.59 11.55 -2.34
N LEU A 39 -17.67 11.76 -1.37
CA LEU A 39 -16.29 11.26 -1.44
C LEU A 39 -16.16 9.83 -0.87
N LYS A 40 -17.23 9.27 -0.30
CA LYS A 40 -17.21 7.93 0.28
C LYS A 40 -17.50 6.89 -0.80
N VAL A 41 -16.59 5.94 -0.93
CA VAL A 41 -16.74 4.78 -1.82
C VAL A 41 -17.39 3.62 -1.08
N LYS A 42 -18.16 2.79 -1.80
CA LYS A 42 -18.64 1.50 -1.31
C LYS A 42 -17.64 0.42 -1.72
N ALA A 43 -17.28 -0.46 -0.80
CA ALA A 43 -16.39 -1.57 -1.11
C ALA A 43 -17.19 -2.67 -1.81
N GLU A 44 -16.87 -2.95 -3.07
CA GLU A 44 -17.34 -4.12 -3.81
C GLU A 44 -16.22 -5.16 -3.84
N LEU A 45 -16.42 -6.28 -3.14
CA LEU A 45 -15.40 -7.31 -2.94
C LEU A 45 -15.87 -8.62 -3.57
N ASN A 46 -15.69 -8.75 -4.87
CA ASN A 46 -16.09 -9.96 -5.60
C ASN A 46 -15.00 -11.06 -5.53
N SER A 47 -15.17 -12.15 -6.27
CA SER A 47 -14.20 -13.26 -6.30
C SER A 47 -12.84 -12.84 -6.89
N ASN A 48 -12.81 -11.90 -7.84
CA ASN A 48 -11.55 -11.39 -8.40
C ASN A 48 -10.77 -10.57 -7.38
N TYR A 49 -11.43 -9.78 -6.53
CA TYR A 49 -10.75 -9.10 -5.42
C TYR A 49 -9.94 -10.09 -4.58
N GLN A 50 -10.55 -11.22 -4.20
CA GLN A 50 -9.87 -12.25 -3.41
C GLN A 50 -8.74 -12.92 -4.20
N LYS A 51 -8.92 -13.14 -5.52
CA LYS A 51 -7.85 -13.68 -6.37
C LYS A 51 -6.66 -12.73 -6.43
N VAL A 52 -6.87 -11.44 -6.71
CA VAL A 52 -5.78 -10.44 -6.77
C VAL A 52 -5.09 -10.32 -5.41
N LYS A 53 -5.86 -10.23 -4.32
CA LYS A 53 -5.33 -10.24 -2.96
C LYS A 53 -4.42 -11.46 -2.71
N LYS A 54 -4.89 -12.65 -3.08
CA LYS A 54 -4.11 -13.89 -2.96
C LYS A 54 -2.84 -13.82 -3.81
N GLN A 55 -2.91 -13.33 -5.05
CA GLN A 55 -1.73 -13.18 -5.90
C GLN A 55 -0.66 -12.28 -5.27
N VAL A 56 -1.07 -11.16 -4.68
CA VAL A 56 -0.16 -10.20 -4.02
C VAL A 56 0.48 -10.83 -2.78
N HIS A 57 -0.34 -11.38 -1.87
CA HIS A 57 0.12 -11.87 -0.58
C HIS A 57 0.94 -13.15 -0.70
N ASP A 58 0.48 -14.14 -1.48
CA ASP A 58 1.16 -15.44 -1.64
C ASP A 58 2.50 -15.33 -2.36
N LYS A 59 2.71 -14.29 -3.17
CA LYS A 59 3.94 -14.07 -3.95
C LYS A 59 4.86 -13.03 -3.32
N ASN A 60 4.61 -12.66 -2.07
CA ASN A 60 5.40 -11.67 -1.34
C ASN A 60 5.51 -10.32 -2.06
N LEU A 61 4.47 -9.90 -2.79
CA LEU A 61 4.46 -8.65 -3.56
C LEU A 61 3.84 -7.50 -2.76
N TYR A 62 4.17 -6.28 -3.17
CA TYR A 62 3.59 -5.04 -2.64
C TYR A 62 2.80 -4.30 -3.71
N THR A 63 1.78 -3.55 -3.30
CA THR A 63 0.98 -2.72 -4.21
C THR A 63 0.77 -1.34 -3.64
N VAL A 64 0.74 -0.33 -4.51
CA VAL A 64 0.37 1.03 -4.09
C VAL A 64 -1.09 1.08 -3.64
N CYS A 65 -1.90 0.11 -4.09
CA CYS A 65 -3.29 -0.05 -3.68
C CYS A 65 -3.41 -0.19 -2.15
N GLU A 66 -2.60 -1.07 -1.55
CA GLU A 66 -2.58 -1.31 -0.10
C GLU A 66 -1.71 -0.27 0.63
N GLU A 67 -0.45 -0.09 0.22
CA GLU A 67 0.53 0.73 0.95
C GLU A 67 0.13 2.21 1.01
N ALA A 68 -0.50 2.74 -0.06
CA ALA A 68 -0.97 4.12 -0.09
C ALA A 68 -2.43 4.29 0.39
N HIS A 69 -3.06 3.22 0.90
CA HIS A 69 -4.44 3.25 1.40
C HIS A 69 -5.45 3.75 0.35
N CYS A 70 -5.35 3.25 -0.89
CA CYS A 70 -6.18 3.71 -2.00
C CYS A 70 -7.66 3.36 -1.75
N PRO A 71 -8.59 4.33 -1.80
CA PRO A 71 -10.01 4.05 -1.59
C PRO A 71 -10.60 3.14 -2.67
N ASN A 72 -10.02 3.11 -3.87
CA ASN A 72 -10.53 2.36 -5.01
C ASN A 72 -10.02 0.91 -5.06
N ILE A 73 -9.31 0.42 -4.04
CA ILE A 73 -8.76 -0.94 -4.02
C ILE A 73 -9.84 -2.01 -4.26
N GLY A 74 -11.04 -1.83 -3.71
CA GLY A 74 -12.17 -2.75 -3.93
C GLY A 74 -12.57 -2.84 -5.39
N GLU A 75 -12.78 -1.70 -6.04
CA GLU A 75 -13.14 -1.60 -7.45
C GLU A 75 -12.04 -2.16 -8.36
N CYS A 76 -10.80 -1.68 -8.21
CA CYS A 76 -9.69 -2.08 -9.07
C CYS A 76 -9.38 -3.57 -8.97
N TRP A 77 -9.29 -4.12 -7.76
CA TRP A 77 -8.98 -5.53 -7.59
C TRP A 77 -10.16 -6.43 -7.99
N SER A 78 -11.40 -5.97 -7.80
CA SER A 78 -12.60 -6.65 -8.33
C SER A 78 -12.64 -6.69 -9.86
N ALA A 79 -12.05 -5.68 -10.53
CA ALA A 79 -11.82 -5.67 -11.98
C ALA A 79 -10.61 -6.53 -12.40
N GLY A 80 -9.90 -7.16 -11.46
CA GLY A 80 -8.74 -8.02 -11.74
C GLY A 80 -7.45 -7.26 -12.00
N THR A 81 -7.36 -5.97 -11.66
CA THR A 81 -6.18 -5.12 -11.89
C THR A 81 -5.56 -4.63 -10.58
N ALA A 82 -4.25 -4.40 -10.59
CA ALA A 82 -3.49 -3.82 -9.48
C ALA A 82 -2.27 -3.08 -10.00
N THR A 83 -1.79 -2.11 -9.21
CA THR A 83 -0.51 -1.43 -9.47
C THR A 83 0.51 -1.91 -8.44
N PHE A 84 1.49 -2.67 -8.90
CA PHE A 84 2.57 -3.19 -8.07
C PHE A 84 3.52 -2.07 -7.65
N MET A 85 4.02 -2.17 -6.42
CA MET A 85 5.16 -1.40 -5.95
C MET A 85 6.38 -2.31 -5.97
N LEU A 86 7.43 -1.82 -6.61
CA LEU A 86 8.73 -2.50 -6.67
C LEU A 86 9.60 -2.06 -5.50
N MET A 87 10.59 -2.89 -5.15
CA MET A 87 11.59 -2.61 -4.12
C MET A 87 11.00 -2.47 -2.70
N GLY A 88 9.93 -3.20 -2.42
CA GLY A 88 9.34 -3.31 -1.07
C GLY A 88 8.29 -2.24 -0.72
N SER A 89 7.89 -2.23 0.56
CA SER A 89 6.86 -1.31 1.08
C SER A 89 7.38 -0.02 1.69
N VAL A 90 8.71 0.18 1.75
CA VAL A 90 9.32 1.28 2.51
C VAL A 90 10.01 2.26 1.57
N CYS A 91 9.58 3.52 1.62
CA CYS A 91 10.21 4.60 0.86
C CYS A 91 11.26 5.33 1.71
N THR A 92 12.40 5.66 1.10
CA THR A 92 13.44 6.50 1.73
C THR A 92 13.08 7.99 1.74
N ARG A 93 12.09 8.40 0.92
CA ARG A 93 11.57 9.76 0.86
C ARG A 93 10.37 9.91 1.80
N ALA A 94 10.15 11.15 2.26
CA ALA A 94 9.10 11.51 3.22
C ALA A 94 8.12 12.54 2.63
N CYS A 95 7.52 12.22 1.48
CA CYS A 95 6.56 13.09 0.81
C CYS A 95 5.35 13.35 1.72
N LYS A 96 4.98 14.63 1.92
CA LYS A 96 3.99 15.03 2.94
C LYS A 96 2.56 14.50 2.72
N PHE A 97 2.26 14.03 1.52
CA PHE A 97 0.95 13.50 1.15
C PHE A 97 0.94 11.96 1.04
N CYS A 98 2.11 11.31 1.04
CA CYS A 98 2.22 9.89 0.76
C CYS A 98 2.03 9.08 2.06
N SER A 99 1.22 8.03 1.98
CA SER A 99 0.96 7.13 3.11
C SER A 99 1.85 5.89 3.14
N VAL A 100 2.82 5.77 2.23
CA VAL A 100 3.79 4.66 2.25
C VAL A 100 4.71 4.81 3.47
N ASP A 101 5.04 3.70 4.11
CA ASP A 101 5.95 3.66 5.24
C ASP A 101 7.29 4.33 4.90
N THR A 102 7.80 5.17 5.80
CA THR A 102 9.04 5.91 5.58
C THR A 102 10.17 5.35 6.42
N GLY A 103 11.25 4.91 5.78
CA GLY A 103 12.37 4.25 6.46
C GLY A 103 13.58 4.07 5.56
N ASN A 104 14.58 3.33 6.04
CA ASN A 104 15.76 2.98 5.26
C ASN A 104 15.87 1.46 5.16
N PRO A 105 15.62 0.86 3.98
CA PRO A 105 15.82 -0.57 3.72
C PRO A 105 17.29 -1.01 3.72
N ASN A 106 18.26 -0.09 3.84
CA ASN A 106 19.70 -0.36 3.78
C ASN A 106 20.14 -1.12 2.52
N GLY A 107 19.49 -0.83 1.38
CA GLY A 107 19.79 -1.48 0.11
C GLY A 107 19.26 -2.91 -0.02
N TRP A 108 18.45 -3.38 0.92
CA TRP A 108 17.75 -4.67 0.79
C TRP A 108 16.86 -4.68 -0.47
N LEU A 109 16.94 -5.77 -1.23
CA LEU A 109 16.14 -6.03 -2.42
C LEU A 109 15.79 -7.52 -2.48
N ASP A 110 14.54 -7.82 -2.77
CA ASP A 110 14.09 -9.19 -3.06
C ASP A 110 14.51 -9.59 -4.47
N LYS A 111 15.35 -10.64 -4.57
CA LYS A 111 15.84 -11.16 -5.85
C LYS A 111 14.77 -11.88 -6.65
N ASP A 112 13.74 -12.41 -5.97
CA ASP A 112 12.65 -13.14 -6.61
C ASP A 112 11.50 -12.21 -7.02
N GLU A 113 11.51 -10.92 -6.64
CA GLU A 113 10.47 -9.93 -6.98
C GLU A 113 10.12 -9.92 -8.47
N PRO A 114 11.09 -9.85 -9.43
CA PRO A 114 10.77 -9.84 -10.85
C PRO A 114 10.06 -11.12 -11.33
N LEU A 115 10.47 -12.28 -10.81
CA LEU A 115 9.86 -13.56 -11.14
C LEU A 115 8.46 -13.69 -10.53
N ASN A 116 8.28 -13.22 -9.31
CA ASN A 116 7.00 -13.23 -8.62
C ASN A 116 5.99 -12.28 -9.30
N ILE A 117 6.44 -11.09 -9.74
CA ILE A 117 5.61 -10.17 -10.52
C ILE A 117 5.19 -10.79 -11.84
N SER A 118 6.10 -11.40 -12.59
CA SER A 118 5.74 -12.01 -13.87
C SER A 118 4.70 -13.14 -13.70
N LYS A 119 4.85 -14.00 -12.68
CA LYS A 119 3.86 -15.03 -12.34
C LYS A 119 2.51 -14.43 -11.93
N ALA A 120 2.52 -13.30 -11.19
CA ALA A 120 1.30 -12.63 -10.77
C ALA A 120 0.55 -12.04 -11.98
N VAL A 121 1.25 -11.28 -12.82
CA VAL A 121 0.69 -10.68 -14.04
C VAL A 121 0.13 -11.73 -14.99
N LEU A 122 0.85 -12.83 -15.21
CA LEU A 122 0.36 -13.97 -16.00
C LEU A 122 -0.93 -14.57 -15.42
N SER A 123 -0.97 -14.76 -14.10
CA SER A 123 -2.16 -15.29 -13.41
C SER A 123 -3.36 -14.34 -13.43
N MET A 124 -3.10 -13.03 -13.47
CA MET A 124 -4.11 -11.98 -13.56
C MET A 124 -4.65 -11.78 -14.98
N ASN A 125 -3.95 -12.30 -16.01
CA ASN A 125 -4.35 -12.22 -17.41
C ASN A 125 -4.67 -10.78 -17.87
N LEU A 126 -3.79 -9.84 -17.51
CA LEU A 126 -3.90 -8.44 -17.91
C LEU A 126 -3.71 -8.31 -19.43
N LYS A 127 -4.48 -7.43 -20.07
CA LYS A 127 -4.57 -7.31 -21.54
C LYS A 127 -3.90 -6.05 -22.13
N TYR A 128 -3.28 -5.23 -21.29
CA TYR A 128 -2.67 -3.96 -21.67
C TYR A 128 -1.17 -3.96 -21.40
#